data_AF-B7C8L7-F1
#
_entry.id   AF-B7C8L7-F1
#
_cell.length_a   1.000
_cell.length_b   1.000
_cell.length_c   1.000
_cell.angle_alpha   90.00
_cell.angle_beta   90.00
_cell.angle_gamma   90.00
#
_symmetry.space_group_name_H-M   'P 1'
#
loop_
_entity.id
_entity.type
_entity.pdbx_description
1 polymer ?
#
loop_
_entity_poly.entity_id
_entity_poly.type
_entity_poly.pdbx_seq_one_letter_code
_entity_poly.pdbx_strand_id
1 'polypeptide(L)'
;MDLGCGYGWHCKYAAQMGAVEILGIDSSQKMIAKAVADNSDDKIKYKVCGVEEYIYPENTYDLVVSNLVLHYIENLANVYQKVYCT
;
A
#
# COMPACT_ATOMS: atom_id res chain seq x y z
N MET A 1 5.04 -3.14 0.34
CA MET A 1 3.65 -2.69 0.47
C MET A 1 3.60 -1.17 0.64
N ASP A 2 2.62 -0.51 0.03
CA ASP A 2 2.38 0.94 0.14
C ASP A 2 1.00 1.19 0.81
N LEU A 3 1.02 1.73 2.03
CA LEU A 3 -0.15 1.97 2.88
C LEU A 3 -0.75 3.35 2.61
N GLY A 4 -1.95 3.35 2.02
CA GLY A 4 -2.60 4.56 1.53
C GLY A 4 -1.90 5.11 0.30
N CYS A 5 -1.77 4.25 -0.71
CA CYS A 5 -0.97 4.51 -1.91
C CYS A 5 -1.52 5.66 -2.77
N GLY A 6 -2.75 6.13 -2.52
CA GLY A 6 -3.39 7.20 -3.27
C GLY A 6 -3.40 6.93 -4.78
N TYR A 7 -2.76 7.80 -5.55
CA TYR A 7 -2.63 7.65 -7.01
C TYR A 7 -1.49 6.71 -7.42
N GLY A 8 -0.86 5.99 -6.50
CA GLY A 8 0.09 4.92 -6.79
C GLY A 8 1.49 5.37 -7.16
N TRP A 9 1.87 6.62 -6.87
CA TRP A 9 3.18 7.17 -7.24
C TRP A 9 4.36 6.38 -6.64
N HIS A 10 4.31 6.07 -5.33
CA HIS A 10 5.37 5.29 -4.67
C HIS A 10 5.41 3.85 -5.17
N CYS A 11 4.26 3.25 -5.50
CA CYS A 11 4.21 1.95 -6.15
C CYS A 11 4.96 1.97 -7.50
N LYS A 12 4.68 2.97 -8.35
CA LYS A 12 5.37 3.08 -9.66
C LYS A 12 6.86 3.35 -9.49
N TYR A 13 7.22 4.22 -8.56
CA TYR A 13 8.60 4.48 -8.21
C TYR A 13 9.33 3.20 -7.75
N ALA A 14 8.73 2.42 -6.85
CA ALA A 14 9.32 1.16 -6.39
C ALA A 14 9.53 0.16 -7.54
N ALA A 15 8.58 0.04 -8.47
CA ALA A 15 8.72 -0.81 -9.66
C ALA A 15 9.91 -0.37 -10.53
N GLN A 16 10.09 0.93 -10.72
CA GLN A 16 11.23 1.51 -11.46
C GLN A 16 12.57 1.26 -10.76
N MET A 17 12.59 1.24 -9.43
CA MET A 17 13.78 0.94 -8.63
C MET A 17 14.07 -0.57 -8.49
N GLY A 18 13.28 -1.43 -9.14
CA GLY A 18 13.55 -2.86 -9.22
C GLY A 18 12.81 -3.72 -8.20
N ALA A 19 11.84 -3.18 -7.46
CA ALA A 19 10.95 -4.03 -6.65
C ALA A 19 10.20 -5.01 -7.57
N VAL A 20 10.09 -6.26 -7.12
CA VAL A 20 9.60 -7.39 -7.95
C VAL A 20 8.11 -7.69 -7.75
N GLU A 21 7.57 -7.40 -6.57
CA GLU A 21 6.14 -7.48 -6.27
C GLU A 21 5.75 -6.32 -5.35
N ILE A 22 4.69 -5.61 -5.75
CA ILE A 22 4.24 -4.39 -5.07
C ILE A 22 2.73 -4.48 -4.88
N LEU A 23 2.27 -4.26 -3.65
CA LEU A 23 0.87 -4.02 -3.34
C LEU A 23 0.70 -2.59 -2.83
N GLY A 24 -0.15 -1.82 -3.52
CA GLY A 24 -0.67 -0.54 -3.03
C GLY A 24 -2.11 -0.69 -2.56
N ILE A 25 -2.40 -0.26 -1.33
CA ILE A 25 -3.76 -0.22 -0.80
C ILE A 25 -4.20 1.21 -0.52
N ASP A 26 -5.47 1.52 -0.78
CA ASP A 26 -6.08 2.79 -0.42
C ASP A 26 -7.59 2.59 -0.21
N SER A 27 -8.21 3.30 0.74
CA SER A 27 -9.66 3.17 0.98
C SER A 27 -10.50 3.85 -0.12
N SER A 28 -9.89 4.72 -0.93
CA SER A 28 -10.57 5.44 -2.00
C SER A 28 -10.58 4.67 -3.31
N GLN A 29 -11.75 4.16 -3.69
CA GLN A 29 -11.96 3.56 -5.01
C GLN A 29 -11.59 4.49 -6.17
N LYS A 30 -11.84 5.79 -6.02
CA LYS A 30 -11.49 6.81 -7.02
C LYS A 30 -9.96 6.94 -7.18
N MET A 31 -9.21 6.92 -6.07
CA MET A 31 -7.75 7.02 -6.13
C MET A 31 -7.15 5.76 -6.75
N ILE A 32 -7.61 4.57 -6.34
CA ILE A 32 -7.17 3.31 -6.93
C ILE A 32 -7.45 3.23 -8.44
N ALA A 33 -8.64 3.65 -8.89
CA ALA A 33 -8.94 3.69 -10.32
C ALA A 33 -7.94 4.57 -11.10
N LYS A 34 -7.54 5.72 -10.52
CA LYS A 34 -6.53 6.60 -11.12
C LYS A 34 -5.12 6.01 -11.05
N ALA A 35 -4.77 5.33 -9.96
CA ALA A 35 -3.51 4.63 -9.82
C ALA A 35 -3.32 3.54 -10.88
N VAL A 36 -4.38 2.75 -11.14
CA VAL A 36 -4.38 1.73 -12.20
C VAL A 36 -4.22 2.38 -13.59
N ALA A 37 -4.93 3.49 -13.85
CA ALA A 37 -4.89 4.16 -15.14
C ALA A 37 -3.52 4.81 -15.44
N ASP A 38 -2.93 5.48 -14.45
CA ASP A 38 -1.77 6.35 -14.67
C ASP A 38 -0.44 5.70 -14.27
N ASN A 39 -0.46 4.75 -13.34
CA ASN A 39 0.74 4.22 -12.66
C ASN A 39 0.79 2.67 -12.63
N SER A 40 0.15 2.01 -13.61
CA SER A 40 0.21 0.55 -13.73
C SER A 40 1.60 0.03 -14.12
N ASP A 41 1.85 -1.20 -13.70
CA ASP A 41 3.03 -2.01 -14.01
C ASP A 41 2.67 -3.48 -13.72
N ASP A 42 3.23 -4.44 -14.44
CA ASP A 42 2.92 -5.87 -14.26
C ASP A 42 3.27 -6.37 -12.83
N LYS A 43 4.18 -5.65 -12.16
CA LYS A 43 4.63 -5.95 -10.79
C LYS A 43 3.75 -5.33 -9.71
N ILE A 44 2.81 -4.46 -10.09
CA ILE A 44 1.99 -3.69 -9.15
C ILE A 44 0.56 -4.23 -9.14
N LYS A 45 0.08 -4.54 -7.93
CA LYS A 45 -1.33 -4.78 -7.65
C LYS A 45 -1.88 -3.62 -6.83
N TYR A 46 -3.05 -3.13 -7.21
CA TYR A 46 -3.78 -2.12 -6.46
C TYR A 46 -5.04 -2.72 -5.86
N LYS A 47 -5.36 -2.37 -4.61
CA LYS A 47 -6.55 -2.86 -3.92
C LYS A 47 -7.25 -1.72 -3.18
N VAL A 48 -8.57 -1.62 -3.36
CA VAL A 48 -9.40 -0.76 -2.51
C VAL A 48 -9.53 -1.43 -1.14
N CYS A 49 -8.85 -0.90 -0.13
CA CYS A 49 -8.81 -1.46 1.22
C CYS A 49 -8.27 -0.43 2.22
N GLY A 50 -8.93 -0.29 3.37
CA GLY A 50 -8.42 0.51 4.47
C GLY A 50 -7.20 -0.13 5.14
N VAL A 51 -6.29 0.70 5.66
CA VAL A 51 -5.08 0.24 6.37
C VAL A 51 -5.42 -0.62 7.59
N GLU A 52 -6.49 -0.30 8.31
CA GLU A 52 -6.90 -1.06 9.50
C GLU A 52 -7.62 -2.38 9.15
N GLU A 53 -8.29 -2.44 8.00
CA GLU A 53 -9.11 -3.57 7.53
C GLU A 53 -8.29 -4.63 6.78
N TYR A 54 -7.12 -4.24 6.26
CA TYR A 54 -6.27 -5.17 5.53
C TYR A 54 -5.83 -6.33 6.44
N ILE A 55 -5.96 -7.56 5.91
CA ILE A 55 -5.45 -8.76 6.57
C ILE A 55 -3.99 -8.90 6.14
N TYR A 56 -3.08 -8.58 7.05
CA TYR A 56 -1.63 -8.62 6.81
C TYR A 56 -1.15 -10.07 6.90
N PRO A 57 -0.71 -10.68 5.78
CA PRO A 57 -0.16 -12.03 5.80
C PRO A 57 1.22 -12.03 6.46
N GLU A 58 1.52 -13.05 7.27
CA GLU A 58 2.80 -13.12 7.99
C GLU A 58 4.00 -13.26 7.03
N ASN A 59 5.13 -12.62 7.36
CA ASN A 59 6.42 -12.75 6.68
C ASN A 59 6.37 -12.66 5.14
N THR A 60 5.59 -11.73 4.61
CA THR A 60 5.30 -11.55 3.19
C THR A 60 5.97 -10.32 2.58
N TYR A 61 6.10 -9.21 3.32
CA TYR A 61 6.64 -7.96 2.77
C TYR A 61 8.01 -7.61 3.31
N ASP A 62 8.99 -7.46 2.40
CA ASP A 62 10.33 -7.01 2.76
C ASP A 62 10.38 -5.53 3.20
N LEU A 63 9.43 -4.72 2.73
CA LEU A 63 9.34 -3.29 3.01
C LEU A 63 7.88 -2.83 3.02
N VAL A 64 7.51 -2.07 4.05
CA VAL A 64 6.23 -1.36 4.13
C VAL A 64 6.50 0.14 4.21
N VAL A 65 5.88 0.91 3.31
CA VAL A 65 5.98 2.36 3.24
C VAL A 65 4.61 2.97 3.49
N SER A 66 4.57 4.11 4.18
CA SER A 66 3.39 4.94 4.27
C SER A 66 3.82 6.40 4.18
N ASN A 67 3.13 7.18 3.36
CA ASN A 67 3.41 8.62 3.20
C ASN A 67 2.15 9.43 3.48
N LEU A 68 2.13 10.17 4.59
CA LEU A 68 1.04 11.08 4.98
C LEU A 68 -0.36 10.40 5.05
N VAL A 69 -0.41 9.17 5.59
CA VAL A 69 -1.67 8.42 5.78
C VAL A 69 -1.91 8.08 7.25
N LEU A 70 -0.84 7.76 7.99
CA LEU A 70 -0.93 7.28 9.37
C LEU A 70 -1.61 8.27 10.33
N HIS A 71 -1.58 9.58 10.06
CA HIS A 71 -2.28 10.58 10.87
C HIS A 71 -3.81 10.51 10.78
N TYR A 72 -4.38 9.72 9.85
CA TYR A 72 -5.81 9.43 9.79
C TYR A 72 -6.22 8.19 10.60
N ILE A 73 -5.26 7.43 11.11
CA ILE A 73 -5.51 6.15 11.78
C ILE A 73 -5.70 6.39 13.27
N GLU A 74 -6.83 5.92 13.80
CA GLU A 74 -7.13 6.04 15.23
C GLU A 74 -6.25 5.09 16.07
N ASN A 75 -6.14 3.82 15.66
CA ASN A 75 -5.35 2.82 16.38
C ASN A 75 -4.03 2.49 15.69
N LEU A 76 -3.08 3.42 15.76
CA LEU A 76 -1.73 3.23 15.20
C LEU A 76 -0.98 2.03 15.78
N ALA A 77 -1.14 1.75 17.07
CA ALA A 77 -0.47 0.62 17.71
C ALA A 77 -0.87 -0.71 17.07
N ASN A 78 -2.15 -0.88 16.72
CA ASN A 78 -2.62 -2.06 16.02
C ASN A 78 -2.04 -2.18 14.60
N VAL A 79 -1.98 -1.08 13.85
CA VAL A 79 -1.36 -1.06 12.52
C VAL A 79 0.12 -1.42 12.59
N TYR A 80 0.87 -0.86 13.55
CA TYR A 80 2.29 -1.19 13.73
C TYR A 80 2.50 -2.66 14.07
N GLN A 81 1.67 -3.25 14.92
CA GLN A 81 1.76 -4.69 15.21
C GLN A 81 1.50 -5.55 13.98
N LYS A 82 0.45 -5.22 13.20
CA LYS A 82 0.14 -5.92 11.96
C LYS A 82 1.29 -5.82 10.93
N VAL A 83 1.86 -4.62 10.77
CA VAL A 83 3.01 -4.38 9.88
C VAL A 83 4.30 -5.03 10.42
N TYR A 84 4.47 -5.16 11.73
CA TYR A 84 5.65 -5.85 12.27
C TYR A 84 5.63 -7.35 11.99
N CYS A 85 4.46 -7.96 11.94
CA CYS A 85 4.30 -9.39 11.65
C CYS A 85 4.30 -9.73 10.16
N THR A 86 4.11 -8.73 9.30
CA THR A 86 3.85 -8.95 7.87
C THR A 86 5.08 -9.22 7.04
#